data_AF-A0A915NB04-F1
#
_entry.id   AF-A0A915NB04-F1
#
_cell.length_a   1.000
_cell.length_b   1.000
_cell.length_c   1.000
_cell.angle_alpha   90.00
_cell.angle_beta   90.00
_cell.angle_gamma   90.00
#
_symmetry.space_group_name_H-M   'P 1'
#
loop_
_entity.id
_entity.type
_entity.pdbx_description
1 polymer ?
#
loop_
_entity_poly.entity_id
_entity_poly.type
_entity_poly.pdbx_seq_one_letter_code
_entity_poly.pdbx_strand_id
1 'polypeptide(L)'
;MPKQVLKKFQLLEGGSEILGTTAYWSDMDILCVLPKYISIYDFIAEDEFGLYGALMTVKNLENINTVKSSRIFMIEFTMYGIDVDLIYAQIPYEKIETDFDIMDNEIIQWNKDKRSILALADRLIYSNKAGYLSGHSLAIMSAKICIKYSQATSLSFIIKQFFNVYKAWKWEAYPLMLVGLVDANEEFENASEIVEPW
;
A
#
# COMPACT_ATOMS: atom_id res chain seq x y z
N MET A 1 -31.62 6.65 5.90
CA MET A 1 -30.19 6.44 5.56
C MET A 1 -30.15 5.95 4.12
N PRO A 2 -29.42 6.59 3.19
CA PRO A 2 -29.38 6.13 1.81
C PRO A 2 -28.67 4.77 1.77
N LYS A 3 -29.32 3.78 1.13
CA LYS A 3 -28.85 2.40 1.06
C LYS A 3 -27.52 2.35 0.28
N GLN A 4 -26.50 1.73 0.88
CA GLN A 4 -25.20 1.47 0.26
C GLN A 4 -25.37 0.80 -1.11
N VAL A 5 -24.62 1.26 -2.11
CA VAL A 5 -24.63 0.70 -3.45
C VAL A 5 -23.71 -0.53 -3.46
N LEU A 6 -24.29 -1.72 -3.60
CA LEU A 6 -23.52 -2.96 -3.65
C LEU A 6 -22.90 -3.13 -5.04
N LYS A 7 -21.57 -3.17 -5.12
CA LYS A 7 -20.82 -3.29 -6.38
C LYS A 7 -20.44 -4.75 -6.65
N LYS A 8 -20.35 -5.10 -7.94
CA LYS A 8 -19.88 -6.42 -8.42
C LYS A 8 -18.36 -6.54 -8.41
N PHE A 9 -17.65 -5.42 -8.46
CA PHE A 9 -16.20 -5.30 -8.36
C PHE A 9 -15.83 -3.87 -7.95
N GLN A 10 -14.59 -3.66 -7.51
CA GLN A 10 -14.05 -2.33 -7.21
C GLN A 10 -12.61 -2.22 -7.70
N LEU A 11 -12.28 -1.11 -8.34
CA LEU A 11 -10.91 -0.76 -8.70
C LEU A 11 -10.37 0.22 -7.67
N LEU A 12 -9.19 -0.06 -7.14
CA LEU A 12 -8.46 0.81 -6.23
C LEU A 12 -7.10 1.13 -6.84
N GLU A 13 -6.68 2.38 -6.76
CA GLU A 13 -5.32 2.77 -7.13
C GLU A 13 -4.31 2.10 -6.19
N GLY A 14 -3.19 1.66 -6.74
CA GLY A 14 -2.08 1.00 -6.06
C GLY A 14 -0.80 1.84 -6.08
N GLY A 15 0.28 1.27 -5.56
CA GLY A 15 1.64 1.75 -5.86
C GLY A 15 1.95 3.20 -5.49
N SER A 16 2.65 3.89 -6.40
CA SER A 16 3.13 5.27 -6.27
C SER A 16 2.00 6.32 -6.22
N GLU A 17 0.81 5.97 -6.70
CA GLU A 17 -0.40 6.82 -6.71
C GLU A 17 -0.96 7.00 -5.30
N ILE A 18 -1.01 5.92 -4.51
CA ILE A 18 -1.38 5.99 -3.08
C ILE A 18 -0.44 6.93 -2.30
N LEU A 19 0.82 7.06 -2.76
CA LEU A 19 1.84 7.87 -2.12
C LEU A 19 1.86 9.33 -2.60
N GLY A 20 1.05 9.69 -3.62
CA GLY A 20 1.02 11.03 -4.19
C GLY A 20 2.33 11.44 -4.88
N THR A 21 3.13 10.44 -5.31
CA THR A 21 4.46 10.64 -5.91
C THR A 21 4.50 10.36 -7.41
N THR A 22 3.35 10.18 -8.04
CA THR A 22 3.24 9.76 -9.43
C THR A 22 3.57 10.89 -10.40
N ALA A 23 4.42 10.60 -11.38
CA ALA A 23 4.63 11.46 -12.53
C ALA A 23 3.58 11.17 -13.61
N TYR A 24 3.26 12.15 -14.48
CA TYR A 24 2.27 12.05 -15.57
C TYR A 24 2.47 10.87 -16.57
N TRP A 25 3.59 10.16 -16.49
CA TRP A 25 4.00 9.05 -17.37
C TRP A 25 4.38 7.79 -16.60
N SER A 26 4.03 7.72 -15.32
CA SER A 26 4.29 6.54 -14.50
C SER A 26 3.28 5.45 -14.82
N ASP A 27 3.72 4.20 -14.67
CA ASP A 27 2.87 3.03 -14.69
C ASP A 27 1.76 3.17 -13.63
N MET A 28 0.55 2.71 -13.97
CA MET A 28 -0.63 2.71 -13.10
C MET A 28 -0.85 1.34 -12.51
N ASP A 29 -0.55 1.19 -11.22
CA ASP A 29 -0.96 0.02 -10.45
C ASP A 29 -2.45 0.12 -10.12
N ILE A 30 -3.26 -0.84 -10.59
CA ILE A 30 -4.70 -0.91 -10.28
C ILE A 30 -5.01 -2.23 -9.59
N LEU A 31 -5.53 -2.15 -8.38
CA LEU A 31 -6.05 -3.30 -7.66
C LEU A 31 -7.51 -3.59 -8.04
N CYS A 32 -7.74 -4.75 -8.67
CA CYS A 32 -9.07 -5.24 -9.02
C CYS A 32 -9.63 -6.12 -7.89
N VAL A 33 -10.48 -5.54 -7.05
CA VAL A 33 -11.13 -6.20 -5.92
C VAL A 33 -12.41 -6.90 -6.39
N LEU A 34 -12.48 -8.21 -6.15
CA LEU A 34 -13.48 -9.12 -6.67
C LEU A 34 -14.16 -9.95 -5.55
N PRO A 35 -15.47 -10.22 -5.64
CA PRO A 35 -16.18 -11.09 -4.70
C PRO A 35 -15.69 -12.55 -4.70
N LYS A 36 -16.02 -13.29 -3.64
CA LYS A 36 -15.59 -14.68 -3.40
C LYS A 36 -15.93 -15.68 -4.51
N TYR A 37 -16.90 -15.37 -5.36
CA TYR A 37 -17.36 -16.27 -6.43
C TYR A 37 -16.66 -16.00 -7.77
N ILE A 38 -15.93 -14.89 -7.92
CA ILE A 38 -15.13 -14.60 -9.12
C ILE A 38 -13.72 -15.07 -8.86
N SER A 39 -13.34 -16.18 -9.47
CA SER A 39 -12.04 -16.80 -9.28
C SER A 39 -10.97 -16.14 -10.15
N ILE A 40 -9.74 -16.54 -9.89
CA ILE A 40 -8.63 -16.20 -10.75
C ILE A 40 -8.78 -16.74 -12.18
N TYR A 41 -9.45 -17.88 -12.37
CA TYR A 41 -9.66 -18.45 -13.70
C TYR A 41 -10.57 -17.55 -14.52
N ASP A 42 -11.57 -16.93 -13.90
CA ASP A 42 -12.43 -15.93 -14.54
C ASP A 42 -11.64 -14.64 -14.86
N PHE A 43 -10.61 -14.33 -14.07
CA PHE A 43 -9.74 -13.17 -14.29
C PHE A 43 -8.79 -13.37 -15.49
N ILE A 44 -8.16 -14.53 -15.61
CA ILE A 44 -7.12 -14.80 -16.63
C ILE A 44 -7.63 -15.54 -17.88
N ALA A 45 -8.91 -15.95 -17.92
CA ALA A 45 -9.45 -16.68 -19.05
C ALA A 45 -9.37 -15.86 -20.35
N GLU A 46 -8.86 -16.51 -21.41
CA GLU A 46 -8.66 -15.91 -22.73
C GLU A 46 -9.91 -15.90 -23.61
N ASP A 47 -10.98 -16.58 -23.17
CA ASP A 47 -12.27 -16.58 -23.86
C ASP A 47 -13.09 -15.30 -23.58
N GLU A 48 -14.20 -15.13 -24.29
CA GLU A 48 -15.08 -13.97 -24.18
C GLU A 48 -15.79 -13.83 -22.82
N PHE A 49 -15.75 -14.87 -21.97
CA PHE A 49 -16.35 -14.86 -20.63
C PHE A 49 -15.35 -14.43 -19.55
N GLY A 50 -14.05 -14.52 -19.83
CA GLY A 50 -12.96 -14.07 -18.97
C GLY A 50 -12.66 -12.58 -19.08
N LEU A 51 -12.10 -12.00 -18.01
CA LEU A 51 -11.68 -10.59 -18.04
C LEU A 51 -10.55 -10.34 -19.04
N TYR A 52 -9.54 -11.22 -19.10
CA TYR A 52 -8.44 -11.08 -20.06
C TYR A 52 -8.97 -11.11 -21.50
N GLY A 53 -9.77 -12.11 -21.88
CA GLY A 53 -10.36 -12.18 -23.22
C GLY A 53 -11.25 -10.98 -23.53
N ALA A 54 -12.00 -10.47 -22.56
CA ALA A 54 -12.77 -9.23 -22.73
C ALA A 54 -11.86 -8.01 -23.00
N LEU A 55 -10.75 -7.85 -22.26
CA LEU A 55 -9.78 -6.76 -22.48
C LEU A 55 -9.14 -6.84 -23.88
N MET A 56 -8.88 -8.04 -24.40
CA MET A 56 -8.37 -8.24 -25.77
C MET A 56 -9.31 -7.69 -26.86
N THR A 57 -10.60 -7.52 -26.58
CA THR A 57 -11.56 -6.93 -27.53
C THR A 57 -11.59 -5.40 -27.52
N VAL A 58 -10.96 -4.76 -26.53
CA VAL A 58 -10.98 -3.32 -26.35
C VAL A 58 -9.96 -2.66 -27.28
N LYS A 59 -10.44 -1.87 -28.24
CA LYS A 59 -9.63 -1.27 -29.32
C LYS A 59 -8.49 -0.34 -28.86
N ASN A 60 -8.55 0.19 -27.64
CA ASN A 60 -7.61 1.19 -27.14
C ASN A 60 -6.58 0.59 -26.16
N LEU A 61 -6.53 -0.73 -26.05
CA LEU A 61 -5.55 -1.45 -25.25
C LEU A 61 -4.50 -2.08 -26.17
N GLU A 62 -3.25 -1.93 -25.77
CA GLU A 62 -2.08 -2.43 -26.47
C GLU A 62 -1.25 -3.29 -25.48
N ASN A 63 -0.34 -4.11 -25.99
CA ASN A 63 0.62 -4.89 -25.18
C ASN A 63 0.01 -5.71 -24.04
N ILE A 64 -1.23 -6.19 -24.20
CA ILE A 64 -1.92 -6.94 -23.15
C ILE A 64 -1.20 -8.28 -22.91
N ASN A 65 -0.87 -8.55 -21.66
CA ASN A 65 -0.23 -9.79 -21.25
C ASN A 65 -0.66 -10.20 -19.84
N THR A 66 -0.68 -11.50 -19.56
CA THR A 66 -0.83 -12.00 -18.18
C THR A 66 0.54 -12.19 -17.55
N VAL A 67 0.72 -11.68 -16.32
CA VAL A 67 1.91 -11.95 -15.53
C VAL A 67 1.55 -12.76 -14.30
N LYS A 68 2.28 -13.87 -14.13
CA LYS A 68 2.19 -14.77 -12.99
C LYS A 68 3.52 -14.78 -12.25
N SER A 69 3.57 -14.09 -11.13
CA SER A 69 4.66 -14.22 -10.16
C SER A 69 4.33 -15.30 -9.14
N SER A 70 5.32 -15.67 -8.30
CA SER A 70 5.16 -16.69 -7.25
C SER A 70 4.01 -16.42 -6.27
N ARG A 71 3.54 -15.16 -6.20
CA ARG A 71 2.51 -14.70 -5.24
C ARG A 71 1.48 -13.71 -5.80
N ILE A 72 1.63 -13.21 -7.03
CA ILE A 72 0.75 -12.18 -7.61
C ILE A 72 0.35 -12.61 -9.02
N PHE A 73 -0.92 -12.39 -9.32
CA PHE A 73 -1.46 -12.48 -10.66
C PHE A 73 -1.94 -11.11 -11.11
N MET A 74 -1.51 -10.69 -12.29
CA MET A 74 -1.87 -9.42 -12.87
C MET A 74 -2.02 -9.54 -14.39
N ILE A 75 -2.78 -8.60 -14.94
CA ILE A 75 -2.84 -8.35 -16.38
C ILE A 75 -2.17 -7.01 -16.61
N GLU A 76 -1.11 -7.00 -17.40
CA GLU A 76 -0.41 -5.79 -17.80
C GLU A 76 -0.94 -5.37 -19.16
N PHE A 77 -1.19 -4.08 -19.36
CA PHE A 77 -1.56 -3.54 -20.68
C PHE A 77 -1.20 -2.06 -20.78
N THR A 78 -1.01 -1.58 -22.01
CA THR A 78 -0.83 -0.17 -22.29
C THR A 78 -2.15 0.44 -22.75
N MET A 79 -2.57 1.54 -22.14
CA MET A 79 -3.77 2.29 -22.54
C MET A 79 -3.41 3.75 -22.76
N TYR A 80 -3.62 4.27 -23.97
CA TYR A 80 -3.25 5.64 -24.35
C TYR A 80 -1.78 6.00 -24.06
N GLY A 81 -0.87 5.03 -24.18
CA GLY A 81 0.56 5.21 -23.90
C GLY A 81 0.94 5.20 -22.43
N ILE A 82 0.02 4.82 -21.53
CA ILE A 82 0.28 4.62 -20.10
C ILE A 82 0.23 3.12 -19.82
N ASP A 83 1.26 2.58 -19.20
CA ASP A 83 1.30 1.18 -18.78
C ASP A 83 0.47 0.97 -17.51
N VAL A 84 -0.30 -0.11 -17.47
CA VAL A 84 -1.27 -0.41 -16.42
C VAL A 84 -1.10 -1.83 -15.93
N ASP A 85 -0.89 -1.96 -14.62
CA ASP A 85 -0.77 -3.24 -13.93
C ASP A 85 -2.10 -3.52 -13.20
N LEU A 86 -2.95 -4.35 -13.79
CA LEU A 86 -4.23 -4.74 -13.20
C LEU A 86 -4.04 -5.99 -12.32
N ILE A 87 -4.03 -5.80 -11.01
CA ILE A 87 -3.70 -6.81 -10.01
C ILE A 87 -4.96 -7.49 -9.48
N TYR A 88 -4.96 -8.82 -9.44
CA TYR A 88 -6.07 -9.61 -8.90
C TYR A 88 -6.13 -9.57 -7.37
N ALA A 89 -7.29 -9.20 -6.81
CA ALA A 89 -7.60 -9.34 -5.39
C ALA A 89 -9.00 -9.89 -5.16
N GLN A 90 -9.11 -10.99 -4.41
CA GLN A 90 -10.39 -11.58 -4.04
C GLN A 90 -10.68 -11.37 -2.55
N ILE A 91 -11.93 -11.06 -2.22
CA ILE A 91 -12.40 -10.89 -0.84
C ILE A 91 -13.38 -12.01 -0.45
N PRO A 92 -13.52 -12.35 0.85
CA PRO A 92 -14.43 -13.41 1.32
C PRO A 92 -15.93 -13.11 1.13
N TYR A 93 -16.27 -11.90 0.70
CA TYR A 93 -17.65 -11.43 0.64
C TYR A 93 -18.29 -11.69 -0.73
N GLU A 94 -19.62 -11.85 -0.72
CA GLU A 94 -20.40 -11.97 -1.96
C GLU A 94 -20.66 -10.63 -2.64
N LYS A 95 -20.57 -9.53 -1.88
CA LYS A 95 -20.85 -8.18 -2.38
C LYS A 95 -19.83 -7.23 -1.80
N ILE A 96 -19.50 -6.20 -2.57
CA ILE A 96 -18.57 -5.15 -2.14
C ILE A 96 -19.40 -3.93 -1.76
N GLU A 97 -19.30 -3.52 -0.50
CA GLU A 97 -19.88 -2.27 -0.01
C GLU A 97 -19.06 -1.07 -0.50
N THR A 98 -19.68 0.10 -0.65
CA THR A 98 -19.03 1.30 -1.19
C THR A 98 -17.89 1.84 -0.32
N ASP A 99 -17.97 1.61 0.98
CA ASP A 99 -17.09 2.10 2.04
C ASP A 99 -16.29 0.96 2.70
N PHE A 100 -16.13 -0.13 1.96
CA PHE A 100 -15.41 -1.32 2.40
C PHE A 100 -13.91 -1.06 2.64
N ASP A 101 -13.43 -1.46 3.82
CA ASP A 101 -12.01 -1.39 4.19
C ASP A 101 -11.31 -2.68 3.75
N ILE A 102 -10.48 -2.60 2.70
CA ILE A 102 -9.70 -3.75 2.22
C ILE A 102 -8.71 -4.30 3.26
N MET A 103 -8.38 -3.49 4.27
CA MET A 103 -7.51 -3.85 5.38
C MET A 103 -8.26 -4.45 6.56
N ASP A 104 -9.54 -4.81 6.40
CA ASP A 104 -10.28 -5.55 7.42
C ASP A 104 -9.54 -6.86 7.76
N ASN A 105 -9.43 -7.13 9.06
CA ASN A 105 -8.78 -8.33 9.58
C ASN A 105 -9.40 -9.62 9.03
N GLU A 106 -10.70 -9.67 8.77
CA GLU A 106 -11.35 -10.85 8.19
C GLU A 106 -10.84 -11.13 6.77
N ILE A 107 -10.63 -10.07 5.97
CA ILE A 107 -10.08 -10.16 4.61
C ILE A 107 -8.63 -10.60 4.66
N ILE A 108 -7.85 -9.96 5.54
CA ILE A 108 -6.43 -10.26 5.70
C ILE A 108 -6.28 -11.71 6.13
N GLN A 109 -7.02 -12.16 7.14
CA GLN A 109 -6.99 -13.54 7.62
C GLN A 109 -7.41 -14.54 6.54
N TRP A 110 -8.49 -14.26 5.81
CA TRP A 110 -8.93 -15.13 4.70
C TRP A 110 -7.90 -15.21 3.58
N ASN A 111 -7.13 -14.14 3.36
CA ASN A 111 -6.09 -14.10 2.33
C ASN A 111 -4.72 -14.65 2.77
N LYS A 112 -4.48 -14.81 4.08
CA LYS A 112 -3.22 -15.40 4.59
C LYS A 112 -2.96 -16.78 4.01
N ASP A 113 -4.01 -17.58 3.83
CA ASP A 113 -3.91 -18.92 3.26
C ASP A 113 -4.06 -18.94 1.73
N LYS A 114 -4.68 -17.89 1.14
CA LYS A 114 -5.11 -17.86 -0.27
C LYS A 114 -4.20 -17.10 -1.24
N ARG A 115 -3.07 -16.53 -0.78
CA ARG A 115 -2.02 -15.94 -1.65
C ARG A 115 -2.52 -14.91 -2.68
N SER A 116 -3.60 -14.17 -2.39
CA SER A 116 -4.14 -13.13 -3.27
C SER A 116 -3.87 -11.72 -2.73
N ILE A 117 -4.56 -11.28 -1.68
CA ILE A 117 -4.38 -9.92 -1.13
C ILE A 117 -3.08 -9.78 -0.34
N LEU A 118 -2.53 -10.91 0.16
CA LEU A 118 -1.32 -10.88 0.98
C LEU A 118 -0.06 -10.49 0.20
N ALA A 119 -0.05 -10.59 -1.13
CA ALA A 119 1.14 -10.22 -1.91
C ALA A 119 1.25 -8.71 -2.15
N LEU A 120 0.12 -7.99 -2.07
CA LEU A 120 0.12 -6.54 -1.86
C LEU A 120 0.46 -6.22 -0.41
N ALA A 121 0.00 -7.05 0.55
CA ALA A 121 0.40 -6.96 1.95
C ALA A 121 1.88 -7.23 2.22
N ASP A 122 2.55 -8.02 1.39
CA ASP A 122 3.99 -8.25 1.47
C ASP A 122 4.80 -7.01 1.02
N ARG A 123 4.16 -6.00 0.41
CA ARG A 123 4.70 -4.64 0.26
C ARG A 123 4.16 -3.65 1.31
N LEU A 124 3.19 -4.04 2.15
CA LEU A 124 2.55 -3.21 3.20
C LEU A 124 3.39 -3.15 4.47
N ILE A 125 4.39 -2.27 4.45
CA ILE A 125 4.91 -1.60 5.66
C ILE A 125 3.85 -0.71 6.34
N TYR A 126 2.61 -0.69 5.82
CA TYR A 126 1.58 0.30 6.07
C TYR A 126 0.25 -0.33 6.52
N SER A 127 -0.04 -0.38 7.82
CA SER A 127 -1.38 -0.65 8.40
C SER A 127 -1.32 -0.65 9.94
N ASN A 128 -1.90 0.38 10.58
CA ASN A 128 -2.05 0.43 12.04
C ASN A 128 -2.83 -0.76 12.60
N LYS A 129 -3.88 -1.21 11.88
CA LYS A 129 -4.76 -2.29 12.35
C LYS A 129 -4.11 -3.67 12.25
N ALA A 130 -3.17 -3.85 11.32
CA ALA A 130 -2.43 -5.09 11.15
C ALA A 130 -1.07 -5.11 11.88
N GLY A 131 -0.76 -4.07 12.67
CA GLY A 131 0.49 -3.98 13.45
C GLY A 131 1.71 -3.48 12.68
N TYR A 132 1.51 -2.94 11.47
CA TYR A 132 2.55 -2.28 10.67
C TYR A 132 2.51 -0.76 10.88
N LEU A 133 3.46 -0.02 10.31
CA LEU A 133 3.51 1.44 10.47
C LEU A 133 2.26 2.08 9.84
N SER A 134 1.76 3.20 10.36
CA SER A 134 0.79 4.02 9.60
C SER A 134 1.44 5.23 8.99
N GLY A 135 0.66 6.02 8.23
CA GLY A 135 1.13 7.27 7.66
C GLY A 135 1.54 8.26 8.73
N HIS A 136 0.84 8.30 9.85
CA HIS A 136 1.26 9.09 10.99
C HIS A 136 2.60 8.58 11.56
N SER A 137 2.76 7.26 11.75
CA SER A 137 4.03 6.68 12.21
C SER A 137 5.19 6.98 11.25
N LEU A 138 4.99 6.83 9.94
CA LEU A 138 6.00 7.13 8.92
C LEU A 138 6.30 8.61 8.80
N ALA A 139 5.31 9.49 8.99
CA ALA A 139 5.50 10.93 9.00
C ALA A 139 6.36 11.36 10.19
N ILE A 140 6.08 10.81 11.39
CA ILE A 140 6.88 11.07 12.59
C ILE A 140 8.30 10.51 12.41
N MET A 141 8.45 9.30 11.87
CA MET A 141 9.77 8.73 11.57
C MET A 141 10.54 9.61 10.56
N SER A 142 9.90 10.02 9.48
CA SER A 142 10.51 10.88 8.46
C SER A 142 10.91 12.25 9.03
N ALA A 143 10.02 12.86 9.81
CA ALA A 143 10.28 14.14 10.48
C ALA A 143 11.48 14.06 11.41
N LYS A 144 11.64 12.96 12.17
CA LYS A 144 12.79 12.76 13.04
C LYS A 144 14.12 12.71 12.26
N ILE A 145 14.14 12.04 11.12
CA ILE A 145 15.32 12.00 10.25
C ILE A 145 15.61 13.39 9.68
N CYS A 146 14.58 14.14 9.27
CA CYS A 146 14.74 15.52 8.79
C CYS A 146 15.27 16.47 9.88
N ILE A 147 14.81 16.32 11.13
CA ILE A 147 15.33 17.10 12.26
C ILE A 147 16.80 16.74 12.53
N LYS A 148 17.13 15.43 12.58
CA LYS A 148 18.51 14.94 12.82
C LYS A 148 19.49 15.41 11.75
N TYR A 149 19.06 15.38 10.49
CA TYR A 149 19.88 15.76 9.33
C TYR A 149 19.38 17.06 8.71
N SER A 150 19.10 18.08 9.53
CA SER A 150 18.58 19.38 9.07
C SER A 150 19.50 20.12 8.11
N GLN A 151 20.80 19.80 8.13
CA GLN A 151 21.82 20.36 7.24
C GLN A 151 21.98 19.56 5.94
N ALA A 152 21.28 18.42 5.78
CA ALA A 152 21.39 17.60 4.58
C ALA A 152 20.63 18.27 3.42
N THR A 153 21.35 18.49 2.32
CA THR A 153 20.79 19.08 1.09
C THR A 153 20.37 18.05 0.05
N SER A 154 20.68 16.76 0.29
CA SER A 154 20.43 15.68 -0.66
C SER A 154 19.34 14.72 -0.17
N LEU A 155 18.27 14.59 -0.95
CA LEU A 155 17.17 13.67 -0.67
C LEU A 155 17.62 12.20 -0.63
N SER A 156 18.54 11.80 -1.51
CA SER A 156 19.06 10.43 -1.54
C SER A 156 19.87 10.11 -0.27
N PHE A 157 20.53 11.10 0.32
CA PHE A 157 21.19 10.96 1.61
C PHE A 157 20.16 10.79 2.74
N ILE A 158 19.10 11.60 2.79
CA ILE A 158 18.05 11.52 3.80
C ILE A 158 17.36 10.15 3.77
N ILE A 159 17.00 9.66 2.59
CA ILE A 159 16.38 8.33 2.43
C ILE A 159 17.33 7.22 2.90
N LYS A 160 18.63 7.32 2.56
CA LYS A 160 19.63 6.34 3.03
C LYS A 160 19.75 6.35 4.55
N GLN A 161 19.74 7.53 5.19
CA GLN A 161 19.81 7.63 6.64
C GLN A 161 18.54 7.13 7.33
N PHE A 162 17.36 7.33 6.73
CA PHE A 162 16.11 6.77 7.24
C PHE A 162 16.23 5.26 7.48
N PHE A 163 16.68 4.51 6.47
CA PHE A 163 16.85 3.06 6.60
C PHE A 163 17.98 2.68 7.56
N ASN A 164 19.11 3.39 7.55
CA ASN A 164 20.23 3.08 8.44
C ASN A 164 19.87 3.27 9.92
N VAL A 165 19.19 4.37 10.24
CA VAL A 165 18.79 4.71 11.62
C VAL A 165 17.76 3.71 12.12
N TYR A 166 16.68 3.44 11.35
CA TYR A 166 15.62 2.54 11.81
C TYR A 166 15.98 1.06 11.77
N LYS A 167 16.98 0.68 10.97
CA LYS A 167 17.59 -0.66 11.04
C LYS A 167 18.38 -0.89 12.32
N ALA A 168 19.04 0.14 12.85
CA ALA A 168 19.85 0.06 14.06
C ALA A 168 19.10 0.49 15.34
N TRP A 169 17.83 0.88 15.21
CA TRP A 169 17.04 1.43 16.31
C TRP A 169 16.71 0.38 17.37
N LYS A 170 16.95 0.73 18.64
CA LYS A 170 16.65 -0.12 19.79
C LYS A 170 15.21 0.10 20.27
N TRP A 171 14.25 -0.46 19.53
CA TRP A 171 12.81 -0.24 19.71
C TRP A 171 12.28 -0.52 21.12
N GLU A 172 12.84 -1.53 21.81
CA GLU A 172 12.42 -1.90 23.17
C GLU A 172 12.93 -0.93 24.25
N ALA A 173 14.02 -0.22 23.97
CA ALA A 173 14.68 0.65 24.95
C ALA A 173 14.31 2.13 24.78
N TYR A 174 13.94 2.56 23.56
CA TYR A 174 13.72 3.97 23.26
C TYR A 174 12.49 4.20 22.36
N PRO A 175 11.46 4.91 22.85
CA PRO A 175 10.34 5.31 22.03
C PRO A 175 10.76 6.39 21.03
N LEU A 176 10.08 6.44 19.88
CA LEU A 176 10.34 7.45 18.88
C LEU A 176 9.60 8.74 19.22
N MET A 177 10.37 9.78 19.56
CA MET A 177 9.85 11.10 19.93
C MET A 177 10.40 12.20 19.00
N LEU A 178 9.59 13.19 18.67
CA LEU A 178 10.03 14.38 17.91
C LEU A 178 10.55 15.49 18.82
N VAL A 179 10.01 15.57 20.04
CA VAL A 179 10.38 16.51 21.09
C VAL A 179 10.44 15.71 22.39
N GLY A 180 11.37 16.05 23.30
CA GLY A 180 11.44 15.42 24.62
C GLY A 180 10.14 15.61 25.40
N LEU A 181 9.81 14.66 26.28
CA LEU A 181 8.71 14.83 27.22
C LEU A 181 9.09 15.96 28.18
N VAL A 182 8.38 17.08 28.08
CA VAL A 182 8.41 18.13 29.11
C VAL A 182 7.38 17.71 30.14
N ASP A 183 7.80 17.53 31.40
CA ASP A 183 6.87 17.30 32.49
C ASP A 183 5.86 18.46 32.49
N ALA A 184 4.56 18.15 32.65
CA ALA A 184 3.48 19.14 32.56
C ALA A 184 3.57 20.29 33.60
N ASN A 185 4.55 20.23 34.49
CA ASN A 185 4.83 21.18 35.57
C ASN A 185 6.17 21.91 35.42
N GLU A 186 6.97 21.65 34.39
CA GLU A 186 8.23 22.35 34.16
C GLU A 186 8.16 23.20 32.88
N GLU A 187 8.57 24.46 33.00
CA GLU A 187 8.72 25.37 31.86
C GLU A 187 9.68 24.75 30.82
N PHE A 188 9.42 25.02 29.54
CA PHE A 188 10.06 24.46 28.33
C PHE A 188 11.61 24.49 28.27
N GLU A 189 12.28 25.01 29.30
CA GLU A 189 13.73 25.22 29.32
C GLU A 189 14.55 24.01 29.79
N ASN A 190 13.94 22.99 30.42
CA ASN A 190 14.68 21.82 30.96
C ASN A 190 14.09 20.45 30.56
N ALA A 191 13.78 20.25 29.28
CA ALA A 191 13.54 18.90 28.78
C ALA A 191 14.86 18.10 28.88
N SER A 192 15.04 17.33 29.96
CA SER A 192 16.19 16.46 30.15
C SER A 192 16.39 15.60 28.90
N GLU A 193 17.54 15.76 28.24
CA GLU A 193 17.88 15.06 27.00
C GLU A 193 17.81 13.56 27.22
N ILE A 194 16.80 12.91 26.66
CA ILE A 194 16.81 11.47 26.49
C ILE A 194 17.93 11.18 25.50
N VAL A 195 19.09 10.73 26.01
CA VAL A 195 20.23 10.34 25.20
C VAL A 195 19.88 9.05 24.49
N GLU A 196 19.35 9.23 23.30
CA GLU A 196 19.01 8.18 22.37
C GLU A 196 20.28 7.49 21.83
N PRO A 197 20.28 6.16 21.59
CA PRO A 197 21.48 5.35 21.41
C PRO A 197 22.11 5.44 20.01
N TRP A 198 22.01 6.60 19.33
CA TRP A 198 22.44 6.77 17.94
C TRP A 198 23.15 8.08 17.60
#